data_AF-A0A925PUN1-F1
#
_entry.id   AF-A0A925PUN1-F1
#
_cell.length_a   1.000
_cell.length_b   1.000
_cell.length_c   1.000
_cell.angle_alpha   90.00
_cell.angle_beta   90.00
_cell.angle_gamma   90.00
#
_symmetry.space_group_name_H-M   'P 1'
#
loop_
_entity.id
_entity.type
_entity.pdbx_description
1 polymer ?
#
loop_
_entity_poly.entity_id
_entity_poly.type
_entity_poly.pdbx_seq_one_letter_code
_entity_poly.pdbx_strand_id
1 'polypeptide(L)'
;MGTIIGLLLGAAAGAAAGYYAGSYLGSRPVNWYSADIAKLGPGPENDLIRYGRDLIVNTPRHIGKNATDPATRYAGNDLSCQNCHLNAGLQRFAAPFVSTFTTFPMMVDDHVLTLTDRINGCMRRSLNGEDLPSEGREMEAIVAYLKFVGKGTPEGVRVPGMGLRPIENPTSPPDARRGEAVYVQLCVTCHKEDGQGEAKPSPGVGYSIPPLWGEASFNAGAGMAKTAYAAS
;
A
#
# COMPACT_ATOMS: atom_id res chain seq x y z
N MET A 1 -14.99 67.31 19.12
CA MET A 1 -14.90 65.86 19.44
C MET A 1 -15.61 65.09 18.35
N GLY A 2 -14.90 64.42 17.44
CA GLY A 2 -15.57 63.58 16.45
C GLY A 2 -14.74 63.30 15.20
N THR A 3 -13.74 62.41 15.31
CA THR A 3 -13.13 61.72 14.15
C THR A 3 -12.18 60.56 14.55
N ILE A 4 -12.61 59.63 15.41
CA ILE A 4 -11.82 58.38 15.67
C ILE A 4 -12.76 57.18 15.92
N ILE A 5 -13.77 56.95 15.07
CA ILE A 5 -14.63 55.74 15.18
C ILE A 5 -14.71 54.96 13.85
N GLY A 6 -14.35 55.55 12.70
CA GLY A 6 -14.46 54.88 11.40
C GLY A 6 -13.38 53.84 11.04
N LEU A 7 -12.22 53.86 11.70
CA LEU A 7 -11.06 53.05 11.28
C LEU A 7 -10.96 51.68 11.97
N LEU A 8 -11.65 51.48 13.09
CA LEU A 8 -11.60 50.20 13.82
C LEU A 8 -12.62 49.17 13.31
N LEU A 9 -13.74 49.61 12.73
CA LEU A 9 -14.76 48.71 12.19
C LEU A 9 -14.37 48.10 10.83
N GLY A 10 -13.62 48.82 9.98
CA GLY A 10 -13.14 48.30 8.70
C GLY A 10 -12.04 47.23 8.83
N ALA A 11 -11.15 47.37 9.82
CA ALA A 11 -10.06 46.43 10.05
C ALA A 11 -10.56 45.08 10.61
N ALA A 12 -11.55 45.10 11.50
CA ALA A 12 -12.14 43.88 12.06
C ALA A 12 -12.91 43.06 11.02
N ALA A 13 -13.65 43.73 10.12
CA ALA A 13 -14.38 43.06 9.04
C ALA A 13 -13.43 42.46 7.98
N GLY A 14 -12.35 43.16 7.63
CA GLY A 14 -11.33 42.66 6.70
C GLY A 14 -10.53 41.47 7.24
N ALA A 15 -10.20 41.48 8.54
CA ALA A 15 -9.50 40.37 9.20
C ALA A 15 -10.39 39.12 9.34
N ALA A 16 -11.67 39.28 9.68
CA ALA A 16 -12.62 38.18 9.73
C ALA A 16 -12.85 37.59 8.32
N ALA A 17 -13.08 38.42 7.31
CA ALA A 17 -13.24 37.96 5.93
C ALA A 17 -11.97 37.27 5.40
N GLY A 18 -10.78 37.74 5.74
CA GLY A 18 -9.50 37.10 5.38
C GLY A 18 -9.28 35.75 6.07
N TYR A 19 -9.68 35.61 7.34
CA TYR A 19 -9.60 34.34 8.08
C TYR A 19 -10.61 33.31 7.57
N TYR A 20 -11.84 33.73 7.25
CA TYR A 20 -12.86 32.86 6.68
C TYR A 20 -12.55 32.51 5.21
N ALA A 21 -12.07 33.45 4.40
CA ALA A 21 -11.63 33.16 3.03
C ALA A 21 -10.37 32.29 3.02
N GLY A 22 -9.42 32.50 3.95
CA GLY A 22 -8.22 31.67 4.09
C GLY A 22 -8.53 30.24 4.53
N SER A 23 -9.53 30.02 5.40
CA SER A 23 -9.97 28.68 5.79
C SER A 23 -10.79 27.98 4.70
N TYR A 24 -11.58 28.72 3.90
CA TYR A 24 -12.31 28.18 2.75
C TYR A 24 -11.44 27.93 1.51
N LEU A 25 -10.42 28.76 1.26
CA LEU A 25 -9.49 28.60 0.14
C LEU A 25 -8.29 27.68 0.47
N GLY A 26 -8.00 27.47 1.77
CA GLY A 26 -6.83 26.75 2.26
C GLY A 26 -7.02 25.26 2.58
N SER A 27 -8.19 24.67 2.37
CA SER A 27 -8.39 23.24 2.66
C SER A 27 -9.35 22.55 1.70
N ARG A 28 -9.00 22.52 0.41
CA ARG A 28 -9.45 21.38 -0.40
C ARG A 28 -8.95 20.11 0.30
N PRO A 29 -9.81 19.11 0.56
CA PRO A 29 -9.36 17.87 1.19
C PRO A 29 -8.23 17.28 0.32
N VAL A 30 -7.03 17.21 0.89
CA VAL A 30 -5.87 16.66 0.18
C VAL A 30 -6.17 15.18 -0.06
N ASN A 31 -6.32 14.81 -1.33
CA ASN A 31 -6.48 13.41 -1.69
C ASN A 31 -5.09 12.75 -1.77
N TRP A 32 -4.57 12.29 -0.64
CA TRP A 32 -3.28 11.56 -0.58
C TRP A 32 -3.27 10.26 -1.39
N TYR A 33 -4.44 9.75 -1.78
CA TYR A 33 -4.62 8.47 -2.47
C TYR A 33 -4.67 8.60 -4.00
N SER A 34 -4.49 9.81 -4.54
CA SER A 34 -4.39 10.04 -5.97
C SER A 34 -2.94 10.37 -6.36
N ALA A 35 -2.18 9.35 -6.76
CA ALA A 35 -0.88 9.52 -7.42
C ALA A 35 -1.01 9.12 -8.89
N ASP A 36 -0.63 10.02 -9.80
CA ASP A 36 -0.74 9.79 -11.24
C ASP A 36 0.65 9.69 -11.87
N ILE A 37 1.07 8.45 -12.11
CA ILE A 37 2.37 8.15 -12.67
C ILE A 37 2.50 8.56 -14.14
N ALA A 38 1.37 8.71 -14.86
CA ALA A 38 1.38 9.11 -16.27
C ALA A 38 1.77 10.59 -16.46
N LYS A 39 1.67 11.40 -15.39
CA LYS A 39 2.09 12.81 -15.40
C LYS A 39 3.59 13.01 -15.22
N LEU A 40 4.34 11.97 -14.89
CA LEU A 40 5.79 12.07 -14.81
C LEU A 40 6.37 12.33 -16.21
N GLY A 41 7.32 13.26 -16.31
CA GLY A 41 8.11 13.47 -17.53
C GLY A 41 9.14 12.36 -17.75
N PRO A 42 9.86 12.35 -18.88
CA PRO A 42 10.99 11.45 -19.07
C PRO A 42 12.13 11.76 -18.10
N GLY A 43 13.00 10.79 -17.84
CA GLY A 43 14.23 10.99 -17.08
C GLY A 43 14.50 9.88 -16.07
N PRO A 44 15.77 9.66 -15.69
CA PRO A 44 16.20 8.48 -14.94
C PRO A 44 15.48 8.32 -13.58
N GLU A 45 15.24 9.41 -12.85
CA GLU A 45 14.49 9.37 -11.59
C GLU A 45 13.04 8.92 -11.80
N ASN A 46 12.36 9.50 -12.80
CA ASN A 46 10.97 9.15 -13.10
C ASN A 46 10.85 7.73 -13.66
N ASP A 47 11.84 7.27 -14.42
CA ASP A 47 11.90 5.91 -14.96
C ASP A 47 12.09 4.90 -13.82
N LEU A 48 12.89 5.25 -12.81
CA LEU A 48 13.03 4.44 -11.59
C LEU A 48 11.70 4.35 -10.82
N ILE A 49 10.95 5.46 -10.69
CA ILE A 49 9.61 5.46 -10.07
C ILE A 49 8.64 4.57 -10.86
N ARG A 50 8.67 4.63 -12.20
CA ARG A 50 7.85 3.76 -13.06
C ARG A 50 8.20 2.29 -12.89
N TYR A 51 9.49 1.98 -12.84
CA TYR A 51 9.95 0.63 -12.56
C TYR A 51 9.52 0.16 -11.16
N GLY A 52 9.60 1.01 -10.14
CA GLY A 52 9.12 0.72 -8.79
C GLY A 52 7.63 0.39 -8.75
N ARG A 53 6.79 1.18 -9.44
CA ARG A 53 5.36 0.85 -9.58
C ARG A 53 5.15 -0.48 -10.30
N ASP A 54 5.93 -0.74 -11.34
CA ASP A 54 5.82 -1.98 -12.11
C ASP A 54 6.25 -3.20 -11.27
N LEU A 55 7.24 -3.06 -10.39
CA LEU A 55 7.58 -4.06 -9.38
C LEU A 55 6.43 -4.31 -8.40
N ILE A 56 5.66 -3.29 -8.01
CA ILE A 56 4.48 -3.46 -7.15
C ILE A 56 3.33 -4.20 -7.86
N VAL A 57 3.10 -3.91 -9.15
CA VAL A 57 1.95 -4.40 -9.94
C VAL A 57 2.23 -5.75 -10.61
N ASN A 58 3.46 -5.94 -11.05
CA ASN A 58 3.95 -7.07 -11.84
C ASN A 58 5.17 -7.71 -11.18
N THR A 59 5.19 -7.75 -9.83
CA THR A 59 6.24 -8.40 -9.03
C THR A 59 6.69 -9.75 -9.60
N PRO A 60 5.77 -10.66 -10.01
CA PRO A 60 6.18 -11.98 -10.49
C PRO A 60 7.05 -11.94 -11.75
N ARG A 61 6.85 -10.93 -12.61
CA ARG A 61 7.61 -10.77 -13.85
C ARG A 61 9.08 -10.43 -13.58
N HIS A 62 9.32 -9.64 -12.55
CA HIS A 62 10.62 -9.02 -12.27
C HIS A 62 11.40 -9.73 -11.17
N ILE A 63 10.72 -10.09 -10.08
CA ILE A 63 11.34 -10.68 -8.89
C ILE A 63 10.58 -11.90 -8.32
N GLY A 64 9.61 -12.43 -9.08
CA GLY A 64 8.86 -13.64 -8.76
C GLY A 64 9.68 -14.92 -8.77
N LYS A 65 9.07 -16.01 -8.29
CA LYS A 65 9.60 -17.38 -8.46
C LYS A 65 9.89 -17.69 -9.94
N ASN A 66 9.01 -17.25 -10.82
CA ASN A 66 9.13 -17.43 -12.26
C ASN A 66 9.50 -16.12 -13.00
N ALA A 67 10.28 -15.25 -12.36
CA ALA A 67 10.76 -14.03 -13.01
C ALA A 67 11.47 -14.32 -14.34
N THR A 68 11.35 -13.35 -15.25
CA THR A 68 11.89 -13.45 -16.62
C THR A 68 13.40 -13.61 -16.61
N ASP A 69 14.08 -12.85 -15.75
CA ASP A 69 15.50 -13.01 -15.47
C ASP A 69 15.68 -13.95 -14.27
N PRO A 70 16.35 -15.11 -14.43
CA PRO A 70 16.66 -16.00 -13.31
C PRO A 70 17.51 -15.36 -12.22
N ALA A 71 18.34 -14.36 -12.54
CA ALA A 71 19.22 -13.71 -11.58
C ALA A 71 18.46 -12.84 -10.55
N THR A 72 17.22 -12.46 -10.86
CA THR A 72 16.39 -11.61 -10.00
C THR A 72 15.26 -12.39 -9.31
N ARG A 73 15.28 -13.73 -9.33
CA ARG A 73 14.26 -14.58 -8.68
C ARG A 73 14.44 -14.60 -7.17
N TYR A 74 13.97 -13.54 -6.50
CA TYR A 74 14.04 -13.41 -5.04
C TYR A 74 12.81 -13.98 -4.33
N ALA A 75 11.63 -13.93 -4.94
CA ALA A 75 10.41 -14.49 -4.35
C ALA A 75 10.33 -16.02 -4.51
N GLY A 76 9.71 -16.70 -3.54
CA GLY A 76 9.43 -18.13 -3.59
C GLY A 76 8.02 -18.48 -4.10
N ASN A 77 7.19 -17.48 -4.38
CA ASN A 77 5.91 -17.61 -5.07
C ASN A 77 5.76 -16.56 -6.19
N ASP A 78 4.60 -16.55 -6.86
CA ASP A 78 4.28 -15.59 -7.92
C ASP A 78 3.09 -14.67 -7.53
N LEU A 79 2.97 -14.37 -6.24
CA LEU A 79 2.13 -13.26 -5.80
C LEU A 79 2.78 -11.92 -6.17
N SER A 80 1.95 -10.90 -6.31
CA SER A 80 2.35 -9.52 -6.49
C SER A 80 2.06 -8.71 -5.23
N CYS A 81 2.87 -7.69 -4.94
CA CYS A 81 2.60 -6.75 -3.85
C CYS A 81 1.16 -6.20 -3.96
N GLN A 82 0.68 -5.93 -5.19
CA GLN A 82 -0.67 -5.42 -5.40
C GLN A 82 -1.80 -6.39 -5.05
N ASN A 83 -1.52 -7.70 -4.93
CA ASN A 83 -2.56 -8.66 -4.54
C ASN A 83 -3.08 -8.38 -3.12
N CYS A 84 -2.26 -7.73 -2.28
CA CYS A 84 -2.66 -7.24 -0.96
C CYS A 84 -2.73 -5.70 -0.90
N HIS A 85 -1.82 -5.02 -1.59
CA HIS A 85 -1.71 -3.57 -1.64
C HIS A 85 -2.48 -3.01 -2.86
N LEU A 86 -3.81 -3.06 -2.78
CA LEU A 86 -4.68 -2.82 -3.93
C LEU A 86 -4.44 -1.46 -4.59
N ASN A 87 -4.70 -1.40 -5.91
CA ASN A 87 -4.45 -0.23 -6.75
C ASN A 87 -3.00 0.30 -6.61
N ALA A 88 -2.03 -0.61 -6.71
CA ALA A 88 -0.60 -0.32 -6.52
C ALA A 88 -0.29 0.42 -5.20
N GLY A 89 -1.04 0.12 -4.13
CA GLY A 89 -0.90 0.74 -2.82
C GLY A 89 -1.60 2.08 -2.65
N LEU A 90 -2.55 2.42 -3.52
CA LEU A 90 -3.33 3.66 -3.42
C LEU A 90 -4.75 3.45 -2.90
N GLN A 91 -5.17 2.21 -2.63
CA GLN A 91 -6.50 1.93 -2.10
C GLN A 91 -6.55 2.09 -0.57
N ARG A 92 -7.47 2.93 -0.09
CA ARG A 92 -7.75 3.08 1.35
C ARG A 92 -8.14 1.74 1.95
N PHE A 93 -7.66 1.50 3.17
CA PHE A 93 -7.97 0.31 3.95
C PHE A 93 -7.54 -1.02 3.31
N ALA A 94 -6.62 -0.98 2.33
CA ALA A 94 -5.99 -2.14 1.73
C ALA A 94 -4.45 -2.06 1.89
N ALA A 95 -4.01 -1.71 3.10
CA ALA A 95 -2.62 -1.44 3.45
C ALA A 95 -1.91 -0.49 2.47
N PRO A 96 -2.44 0.72 2.19
CA PRO A 96 -1.86 1.62 1.21
C PRO A 96 -0.46 2.12 1.61
N PHE A 97 0.28 2.61 0.62
CA PHE A 97 1.67 3.08 0.73
C PHE A 97 1.81 4.58 0.99
N VAL A 98 0.70 5.32 0.90
CA VAL A 98 0.69 6.78 0.76
C VAL A 98 1.35 7.54 1.91
N SER A 99 1.47 6.99 3.11
CA SER A 99 2.29 7.62 4.17
C SER A 99 3.42 6.71 4.65
N THR A 100 3.72 5.63 3.93
CA THR A 100 4.72 4.65 4.35
C THR A 100 6.12 5.26 4.32
N PHE A 101 6.49 5.94 3.24
CA PHE A 101 7.82 6.55 3.16
C PHE A 101 8.07 7.57 4.29
N THR A 102 7.06 8.37 4.63
CA THR A 102 7.19 9.44 5.63
C THR A 102 7.07 8.96 7.08
N THR A 103 6.71 7.69 7.32
CA THR A 103 6.59 7.11 8.67
C THR A 103 7.74 6.18 9.04
N PHE A 104 8.68 5.90 8.12
CA PHE A 104 9.85 5.08 8.38
C PHE A 104 11.12 5.94 8.44
N PRO A 105 12.13 5.57 9.27
CA PRO A 105 12.14 4.41 10.17
C PRO A 105 11.14 4.56 11.33
N MET A 106 10.71 3.43 11.90
CA MET A 106 9.78 3.41 13.04
C MET A 106 10.22 2.41 14.10
N MET A 107 9.85 2.65 15.36
CA MET A 107 10.08 1.71 16.46
C MET A 107 9.02 0.60 16.45
N VAL A 108 9.47 -0.65 16.48
CA VAL A 108 8.64 -1.86 16.62
C VAL A 108 9.33 -2.79 17.60
N ASP A 109 8.63 -3.18 18.67
CA ASP A 109 9.14 -4.08 19.71
C ASP A 109 10.54 -3.67 20.22
N ASP A 110 10.71 -2.40 20.59
CA ASP A 110 11.98 -1.80 21.06
C ASP A 110 13.15 -1.81 20.05
N HIS A 111 12.88 -2.06 18.77
CA HIS A 111 13.87 -1.99 17.70
C HIS A 111 13.50 -0.97 16.62
N VAL A 112 14.52 -0.32 16.04
CA VAL A 112 14.35 0.55 14.87
C VAL A 112 14.17 -0.33 13.63
N LEU A 113 13.01 -0.21 12.98
CA LEU A 113 12.72 -0.87 11.72
C LEU A 113 12.86 0.15 10.57
N THR A 114 13.77 -0.11 9.64
CA THR A 114 13.91 0.73 8.44
C THR A 114 12.87 0.38 7.37
N LEU A 115 12.74 1.24 6.35
CA LEU A 115 11.83 0.96 5.23
C LEU A 115 12.27 -0.27 4.43
N THR A 116 13.57 -0.44 4.21
CA THR A 116 14.13 -1.60 3.51
C THR A 116 13.88 -2.89 4.31
N ASP A 117 14.05 -2.86 5.63
CA ASP A 117 13.71 -3.99 6.50
C ASP A 117 12.23 -4.35 6.40
N ARG A 118 11.35 -3.35 6.33
CA ARG A 118 9.91 -3.57 6.17
C ARG A 118 9.57 -4.25 4.85
N ILE A 119 10.22 -3.83 3.75
CA ILE A 119 10.07 -4.42 2.42
C ILE A 119 10.56 -5.87 2.42
N ASN A 120 11.76 -6.12 2.94
CA ASN A 120 12.34 -7.46 3.05
C ASN A 120 11.55 -8.37 4.01
N GLY A 121 10.90 -7.80 5.03
CA GLY A 121 9.92 -8.53 5.83
C GLY A 121 8.71 -9.02 5.02
N CYS A 122 8.25 -8.27 4.02
CA CYS A 122 7.23 -8.73 3.09
C CYS A 122 7.77 -9.79 2.11
N MET A 123 8.99 -9.63 1.60
CA MET A 123 9.62 -10.61 0.71
C MET A 123 9.67 -12.00 1.37
N ARG A 124 10.21 -12.07 2.60
CA ARG A 124 10.35 -13.32 3.36
C ARG A 124 9.04 -14.00 3.71
N ARG A 125 7.96 -13.24 3.86
CA ARG A 125 6.70 -13.73 4.45
C ARG A 125 5.58 -13.81 3.42
N SER A 126 5.23 -12.67 2.82
CA SER A 126 4.16 -12.59 1.83
C SER A 126 4.54 -13.21 0.50
N LEU A 127 5.80 -13.03 0.06
CA LEU A 127 6.30 -13.58 -1.20
C LEU A 127 7.09 -14.88 -1.01
N ASN A 128 7.13 -15.41 0.21
CA ASN A 128 7.80 -16.66 0.57
C ASN A 128 9.24 -16.78 0.05
N GLY A 129 9.96 -15.66 -0.01
CA GLY A 129 11.26 -15.56 -0.67
C GLY A 129 12.40 -15.13 0.24
N GLU A 130 13.42 -14.58 -0.40
CA GLU A 130 14.62 -14.04 0.23
C GLU A 130 14.63 -12.52 0.21
N ASP A 131 15.58 -11.93 0.94
CA ASP A 131 15.75 -10.49 1.00
C ASP A 131 16.25 -9.95 -0.35
N LEU A 132 15.70 -8.81 -0.78
CA LEU A 132 16.31 -8.04 -1.85
C LEU A 132 17.61 -7.40 -1.32
N PRO A 133 18.65 -7.28 -2.17
CA PRO A 133 19.83 -6.49 -1.83
C PRO A 133 19.43 -5.05 -1.47
N SER A 134 19.86 -4.56 -0.30
CA SER A 134 19.44 -3.24 0.21
C SER A 134 19.85 -2.08 -0.71
N GLU A 135 20.98 -2.22 -1.40
CA GLU A 135 21.51 -1.27 -2.40
C GLU A 135 21.26 -1.75 -3.84
N GLY A 136 20.35 -2.72 -4.01
CA GLY A 136 19.97 -3.25 -5.31
C GLY A 136 18.95 -2.36 -6.02
N ARG A 137 18.98 -2.39 -7.36
CA ARG A 137 18.11 -1.59 -8.23
C ARG A 137 16.62 -1.78 -7.92
N GLU A 138 16.20 -3.01 -7.59
CA GLU A 138 14.80 -3.36 -7.27
C GLU A 138 14.35 -2.69 -5.97
N MET A 139 15.19 -2.72 -4.94
CA MET A 139 14.92 -2.07 -3.65
C MET A 139 14.85 -0.54 -3.82
N GLU A 140 15.84 0.05 -4.51
CA GLU A 140 15.87 1.47 -4.82
C GLU A 140 14.61 1.93 -5.58
N ALA A 141 14.17 1.13 -6.55
CA ALA A 141 12.98 1.42 -7.34
C ALA A 141 11.70 1.39 -6.50
N ILE A 142 11.54 0.36 -5.65
CA ILE A 142 10.40 0.27 -4.72
C ILE A 142 10.40 1.49 -3.79
N VAL A 143 11.54 1.84 -3.20
CA VAL A 143 11.66 3.02 -2.33
C VAL A 143 11.34 4.32 -3.08
N ALA A 144 11.83 4.49 -4.30
CA ALA A 144 11.52 5.64 -5.14
C ALA A 144 10.02 5.76 -5.40
N TYR A 145 9.34 4.65 -5.70
CA TYR A 145 7.89 4.64 -5.87
C TYR A 145 7.14 4.99 -4.58
N LEU A 146 7.53 4.41 -3.43
CA LEU A 146 6.94 4.71 -2.13
C LEU A 146 7.11 6.19 -1.76
N LYS A 147 8.27 6.77 -2.06
CA LYS A 147 8.55 8.21 -1.89
C LYS A 147 7.65 9.06 -2.79
N PHE A 148 7.46 8.66 -4.04
CA PHE A 148 6.60 9.35 -5.00
C PHE A 148 5.14 9.38 -4.53
N VAL A 149 4.57 8.23 -4.15
CA VAL A 149 3.17 8.16 -3.70
C VAL A 149 2.95 8.81 -2.33
N GLY A 150 4.00 8.94 -1.52
CA GLY A 150 3.97 9.67 -0.24
C GLY A 150 4.25 11.16 -0.33
N LYS A 151 4.39 11.71 -1.53
CA LYS A 151 4.63 13.14 -1.69
C LYS A 151 3.47 13.95 -1.10
N GLY A 152 3.79 14.83 -0.15
CA GLY A 152 2.82 15.72 0.50
C GLY A 152 2.07 15.11 1.68
N THR A 153 2.41 13.89 2.13
CA THR A 153 1.98 13.40 3.44
C THR A 153 2.86 13.95 4.56
N PRO A 154 2.29 14.21 5.75
CA PRO A 154 3.07 14.66 6.91
C PRO A 154 4.10 13.61 7.37
N GLU A 155 5.23 14.09 7.87
CA GLU A 155 6.29 13.27 8.45
C GLU A 155 5.85 12.65 9.78
N GLY A 156 6.20 11.38 10.01
CA GLY A 156 5.89 10.64 11.23
C GLY A 156 4.41 10.33 11.45
N VAL A 157 3.51 10.73 10.54
CA VAL A 157 2.06 10.61 10.73
C VAL A 157 1.44 9.66 9.70
N ARG A 158 0.68 8.69 10.19
CA ARG A 158 -0.17 7.84 9.35
C ARG A 158 -1.45 8.58 8.99
N VAL A 159 -1.67 8.83 7.70
CA VAL A 159 -2.87 9.53 7.23
C VAL A 159 -4.14 8.65 7.34
N PRO A 160 -5.35 9.24 7.42
CA PRO A 160 -6.61 8.49 7.48
C PRO A 160 -6.80 7.55 6.28
N GLY A 161 -7.08 6.27 6.55
CA GLY A 161 -7.23 5.23 5.53
C GLY A 161 -6.01 4.31 5.37
N MET A 162 -4.94 4.54 6.12
CA MET A 162 -3.79 3.63 6.21
C MET A 162 -4.12 2.34 6.96
N GLY A 163 -3.44 1.25 6.61
CA GLY A 163 -3.70 -0.08 7.19
C GLY A 163 -4.85 -0.83 6.49
N LEU A 164 -5.35 -1.88 7.13
CA LEU A 164 -6.53 -2.63 6.67
C LEU A 164 -7.80 -2.00 7.26
N ARG A 165 -8.97 -2.34 6.72
CA ARG A 165 -10.24 -1.85 7.23
C ARG A 165 -10.44 -2.41 8.64
N PRO A 166 -10.64 -1.55 9.66
CA PRO A 166 -10.96 -2.07 10.97
C PRO A 166 -12.30 -2.81 10.92
N ILE A 167 -12.31 -4.02 11.44
CA ILE A 167 -13.54 -4.75 11.74
C ILE A 167 -13.80 -4.68 13.24
N GLU A 168 -15.07 -4.71 13.63
CA GLU A 168 -15.43 -4.88 15.02
C GLU A 168 -14.97 -6.25 15.53
N ASN A 169 -14.55 -6.30 16.79
CA ASN A 169 -14.17 -7.57 17.40
C ASN A 169 -15.39 -8.50 17.43
N PRO A 170 -15.33 -9.67 16.79
CA PRO A 170 -16.46 -10.58 16.77
C PRO A 170 -16.75 -11.08 18.18
N THR A 171 -18.04 -11.20 18.52
CA THR A 171 -18.51 -11.70 19.83
C THR A 171 -18.32 -13.21 19.99
N SER A 172 -18.01 -13.91 18.91
CA SER A 172 -17.79 -15.35 18.87
C SER A 172 -16.43 -15.66 18.21
N PRO A 173 -15.77 -16.76 18.59
CA PRO A 173 -14.55 -17.18 17.94
C PRO A 173 -14.78 -17.50 16.44
N PRO A 174 -13.73 -17.42 15.61
CA PRO A 174 -13.78 -17.91 14.23
C PRO A 174 -14.21 -19.39 14.17
N ASP A 175 -15.09 -19.72 13.23
CA ASP A 175 -15.60 -21.08 13.01
C ASP A 175 -15.33 -21.49 11.56
N ALA A 176 -14.56 -22.55 11.36
CA ALA A 176 -14.14 -23.00 10.05
C ALA A 176 -15.30 -23.58 9.20
N ARG A 177 -16.27 -24.26 9.82
CA ARG A 177 -17.43 -24.81 9.09
C ARG A 177 -18.35 -23.70 8.61
N ARG A 178 -18.57 -22.68 9.45
CA ARG A 178 -19.28 -21.47 9.03
C ARG A 178 -18.50 -20.74 7.93
N GLY A 179 -17.17 -20.64 8.07
CA GLY A 179 -16.29 -20.01 7.09
C GLY A 179 -16.32 -20.71 5.73
N GLU A 180 -16.35 -22.04 5.71
CA GLU A 180 -16.47 -22.85 4.48
C GLU A 180 -17.77 -22.52 3.72
N ALA A 181 -18.91 -22.48 4.42
CA ALA A 181 -20.18 -22.11 3.81
C ALA A 181 -20.14 -20.70 3.19
N VAL A 182 -19.51 -19.74 3.88
CA VAL A 182 -19.32 -18.37 3.36
C VAL A 182 -18.38 -18.36 2.15
N TYR A 183 -17.29 -19.13 2.20
CA TYR A 183 -16.32 -19.23 1.12
C TYR A 183 -16.96 -19.74 -0.17
N VAL A 184 -17.75 -20.82 -0.07
CA VAL A 184 -18.49 -21.38 -1.21
C VAL A 184 -19.48 -20.36 -1.78
N GLN A 185 -20.12 -19.56 -0.93
CA GLN A 185 -21.13 -18.59 -1.38
C GLN A 185 -20.53 -17.33 -2.01
N LEU A 186 -19.40 -16.83 -1.50
CA LEU A 186 -18.91 -15.48 -1.82
C LEU A 186 -17.52 -15.45 -2.48
N CYS A 187 -16.70 -16.47 -2.29
CA CYS A 187 -15.28 -16.43 -2.65
C CYS A 187 -14.93 -17.38 -3.79
N VAL A 188 -15.60 -18.53 -3.85
CA VAL A 188 -15.22 -19.67 -4.71
C VAL A 188 -15.24 -19.33 -6.21
N THR A 189 -16.15 -18.45 -6.64
CA THR A 189 -16.26 -18.03 -8.05
C THR A 189 -14.95 -17.47 -8.58
N CYS A 190 -14.24 -16.71 -7.74
CA CYS A 190 -12.96 -16.10 -8.09
C CYS A 190 -11.78 -16.99 -7.65
N HIS A 191 -11.74 -17.37 -6.38
CA HIS A 191 -10.58 -18.04 -5.79
C HIS A 191 -10.53 -19.56 -5.97
N LYS A 192 -11.58 -20.14 -6.58
CA LYS A 192 -11.76 -21.58 -6.86
C LYS A 192 -11.98 -22.43 -5.62
N GLU A 193 -12.51 -23.64 -5.82
CA GLU A 193 -12.83 -24.56 -4.72
C GLU A 193 -11.59 -24.95 -3.90
N ASP A 194 -10.45 -25.05 -4.58
CA ASP A 194 -9.14 -25.38 -4.00
C ASP A 194 -8.33 -24.15 -3.57
N GLY A 195 -8.91 -22.95 -3.66
CA GLY A 195 -8.28 -21.70 -3.25
C GLY A 195 -7.05 -21.29 -4.06
N GLN A 196 -6.78 -21.94 -5.21
CA GLN A 196 -5.59 -21.67 -6.02
C GLN A 196 -5.74 -20.44 -6.92
N GLY A 197 -6.94 -19.86 -7.00
CA GLY A 197 -7.22 -18.67 -7.80
C GLY A 197 -7.06 -18.90 -9.30
N GLU A 198 -6.63 -17.86 -10.01
CA GLU A 198 -6.48 -17.86 -11.46
C GLU A 198 -5.13 -17.27 -11.85
N ALA A 199 -4.34 -18.05 -12.57
CA ALA A 199 -3.10 -17.57 -13.18
C ALA A 199 -3.41 -16.55 -14.30
N LYS A 200 -2.53 -15.58 -14.50
CA LYS A 200 -2.60 -14.68 -15.66
C LYS A 200 -2.42 -15.52 -16.94
N PRO A 201 -3.18 -15.22 -18.02
CA PRO A 201 -2.96 -15.86 -19.30
C PRO A 201 -1.58 -15.49 -19.85
N SER A 202 -0.96 -16.44 -20.56
CA SER A 202 0.31 -16.21 -21.26
C SER A 202 0.20 -15.01 -22.22
N PRO A 203 1.20 -14.12 -22.30
CA PRO A 203 2.54 -14.20 -21.68
C PRO A 203 2.63 -13.57 -20.27
N GLY A 204 1.50 -13.33 -19.59
CA GLY A 204 1.48 -12.83 -18.22
C GLY A 204 2.07 -13.82 -17.21
N VAL A 205 2.71 -13.30 -16.16
CA VAL A 205 3.28 -14.08 -15.05
C VAL A 205 2.56 -13.73 -13.76
N GLY A 206 2.30 -14.74 -12.93
CA GLY A 206 1.56 -14.62 -11.66
C GLY A 206 0.06 -14.77 -11.82
N TYR A 207 -0.72 -14.08 -10.99
CA TYR A 207 -2.15 -14.33 -10.83
C TYR A 207 -3.02 -13.11 -11.16
N SER A 208 -4.14 -13.33 -11.86
CA SER A 208 -5.25 -12.37 -11.96
C SER A 208 -6.09 -12.39 -10.69
N ILE A 209 -6.33 -13.59 -10.16
CA ILE A 209 -6.94 -13.83 -8.85
C ILE A 209 -5.95 -14.64 -8.00
N PRO A 210 -5.41 -14.09 -6.90
CA PRO A 210 -4.33 -14.74 -6.17
C PRO A 210 -4.79 -16.01 -5.45
N PRO A 211 -3.90 -17.01 -5.30
CA PRO A 211 -4.13 -18.13 -4.40
C PRO A 211 -4.24 -17.63 -2.96
N LEU A 212 -5.14 -18.23 -2.20
CA LEU A 212 -5.36 -17.90 -0.78
C LEU A 212 -4.57 -18.83 0.13
N TRP A 213 -4.35 -20.07 -0.28
CA TRP A 213 -3.58 -21.09 0.44
C TRP A 213 -2.86 -22.03 -0.53
N GLY A 214 -2.07 -22.96 0.00
CA GLY A 214 -1.22 -23.87 -0.78
C GLY A 214 0.15 -23.28 -1.08
N GLU A 215 0.99 -24.03 -1.80
CA GLU A 215 2.40 -23.69 -2.04
C GLU A 215 2.61 -22.39 -2.83
N ALA A 216 1.59 -21.98 -3.60
CA ALA A 216 1.63 -20.75 -4.39
C ALA A 216 1.25 -19.48 -3.60
N SER A 217 0.77 -19.62 -2.36
CA SER A 217 0.33 -18.49 -1.52
C SER A 217 1.45 -17.93 -0.65
N PHE A 218 1.11 -16.96 0.20
CA PHE A 218 1.96 -16.45 1.27
C PHE A 218 2.22 -17.53 2.33
N ASN A 219 3.33 -17.41 3.07
CA ASN A 219 3.64 -18.37 4.14
C ASN A 219 3.01 -18.00 5.48
N ALA A 220 3.10 -18.91 6.45
CA ALA A 220 2.51 -18.76 7.79
C ALA A 220 3.06 -17.56 8.60
N GLY A 221 4.22 -17.02 8.22
CA GLY A 221 4.79 -15.81 8.84
C GLY A 221 4.13 -14.52 8.37
N ALA A 222 3.36 -14.54 7.28
CA ALA A 222 2.72 -13.36 6.73
C ALA A 222 1.63 -12.81 7.65
N GLY A 223 1.42 -11.50 7.62
CA GLY A 223 0.29 -10.88 8.33
C GLY A 223 -1.04 -11.50 7.90
N MET A 224 -1.20 -11.78 6.61
CA MET A 224 -2.42 -12.37 6.05
C MET A 224 -2.70 -13.80 6.54
N ALA A 225 -1.71 -14.49 7.14
CA ALA A 225 -1.94 -15.78 7.78
C ALA A 225 -2.63 -15.65 9.15
N LYS A 226 -2.74 -14.44 9.71
CA LYS A 226 -3.43 -14.19 10.97
C LYS A 226 -4.88 -13.77 10.70
N THR A 227 -5.85 -14.49 11.26
CA THR A 227 -7.29 -14.26 11.07
C THR A 227 -7.72 -12.81 11.28
N ALA A 228 -7.14 -12.12 12.27
CA ALA A 228 -7.45 -10.72 12.55
C ALA A 228 -7.17 -9.79 11.36
N TYR A 229 -6.07 -10.04 10.62
CA TYR A 229 -5.75 -9.26 9.43
C TYR A 229 -6.49 -9.77 8.19
N ALA A 230 -6.66 -11.09 8.04
CA ALA A 230 -7.37 -11.66 6.90
C ALA A 230 -8.86 -11.30 6.85
N ALA A 231 -9.48 -11.06 8.01
CA ALA A 231 -10.89 -10.68 8.12
C ALA A 231 -11.14 -9.16 7.96
N SER A 232 -10.08 -8.34 7.92
CA SER A 232 -10.15 -6.87 7.92
C SER A 232 -10.58 -6.28 6.57
#